data_AF-A0A1V6N3S9-F1
#
_entry.id   AF-A0A1V6N3S9-F1
#
_cell.length_a   1.000
_cell.length_b   1.000
_cell.length_c   1.000
_cell.angle_alpha   90.00
_cell.angle_beta   90.00
_cell.angle_gamma   90.00
#
_symmetry.space_group_name_H-M   'P 1'
#
loop_
_entity.id
_entity.type
_entity.pdbx_description
1 polymer ?
#
loop_
_entity_poly.entity_id
_entity_poly.type
_entity_poly.pdbx_seq_one_letter_code
_entity_poly.pdbx_strand_id
1 'polypeptide(L)'
;MIIHVDEMYLLLNLLITVIVSIVIALGLGLPLLPKKPIRFSFDKSAIFPTPIFAIGFLAICFSVNFYWIYNGMLLAVFWGVISGLFVKYAFDYVFPKPDDENGDNLNKDSSSELSKTKEAN
;
A
#
# COMPACT_ATOMS: atom_id res chain seq x y z
N MET A 1 -7.74 -21.84 27.53
CA MET A 1 -7.99 -22.76 26.40
C MET A 1 -7.10 -22.30 25.26
N ILE A 2 -5.95 -22.96 25.07
CA ILE A 2 -5.06 -22.69 23.93
C ILE A 2 -5.76 -23.34 22.75
N ILE A 3 -6.45 -22.52 21.96
CA ILE A 3 -7.19 -22.99 20.81
C ILE A 3 -6.14 -23.51 19.85
N HIS A 4 -6.20 -24.81 19.57
CA HIS A 4 -5.46 -25.45 18.50
C HIS A 4 -6.08 -24.97 17.17
N VAL A 5 -5.95 -23.67 16.88
CA VAL A 5 -6.12 -23.17 15.53
C VAL A 5 -4.96 -23.80 14.79
N ASP A 6 -5.29 -24.85 14.05
CA ASP A 6 -4.34 -25.60 13.24
C ASP A 6 -3.52 -24.60 12.42
N GLU A 7 -2.22 -24.51 12.73
CA GLU A 7 -1.30 -23.47 12.28
C GLU A 7 -1.30 -23.36 10.75
N MET A 8 -1.58 -24.49 10.07
CA MET A 8 -1.73 -24.58 8.62
C MET A 8 -2.89 -23.73 8.10
N TYR A 9 -4.03 -23.69 8.80
CA TYR A 9 -5.16 -22.86 8.42
C TYR A 9 -4.87 -21.38 8.62
N LEU A 10 -4.08 -21.01 9.65
CA LEU A 10 -3.64 -19.63 9.84
C LEU A 10 -2.79 -19.20 8.64
N LEU A 11 -1.78 -20.00 8.30
CA LEU A 11 -0.88 -19.73 7.17
C LEU A 11 -1.65 -19.62 5.85
N LEU A 12 -2.59 -20.53 5.60
CA LEU A 12 -3.45 -20.49 4.40
C LEU A 12 -4.29 -19.21 4.35
N ASN A 13 -4.95 -18.83 5.44
CA ASN A 13 -5.77 -17.61 5.49
C ASN A 13 -4.92 -16.35 5.27
N LEU A 14 -3.71 -16.33 5.80
CA LEU A 14 -2.76 -15.24 5.63
C LEU A 14 -2.31 -15.12 4.17
N LEU A 15 -1.99 -16.25 3.53
CA LEU A 15 -1.64 -16.31 2.11
C LEU A 15 -2.79 -15.85 1.22
N ILE A 16 -4.01 -16.32 1.48
CA ILE A 16 -5.22 -15.90 0.76
C ILE A 16 -5.43 -14.39 0.90
N THR A 17 -5.28 -13.86 2.11
CA THR A 17 -5.43 -12.42 2.39
C THR A 17 -4.45 -11.59 1.57
N VAL A 18 -3.19 -12.01 1.50
CA VAL A 18 -2.15 -11.35 0.71
C VAL A 18 -2.54 -11.32 -0.77
N ILE A 19 -2.89 -12.48 -1.34
CA ILE A 19 -3.25 -12.60 -2.76
C ILE A 19 -4.46 -11.73 -3.08
N VAL A 20 -5.52 -11.81 -2.27
CA VAL A 20 -6.74 -11.01 -2.45
C VAL A 20 -6.42 -9.51 -2.39
N SER A 21 -5.62 -9.08 -1.41
CA SER A 21 -5.27 -7.65 -1.28
C SER A 21 -4.53 -7.12 -2.51
N ILE A 22 -3.60 -7.91 -3.08
CA ILE A 22 -2.83 -7.53 -4.27
C ILE A 22 -3.74 -7.48 -5.50
N VAL A 23 -4.58 -8.48 -5.70
CA VAL A 23 -5.52 -8.55 -6.83
C VAL A 23 -6.48 -7.37 -6.80
N ILE A 24 -7.02 -7.04 -5.62
CA ILE A 24 -7.91 -5.89 -5.43
C ILE A 24 -7.14 -4.59 -5.72
N ALA A 25 -5.97 -4.38 -5.13
CA ALA A 25 -5.16 -3.19 -5.40
C ALA A 25 -4.84 -3.02 -6.89
N LEU A 26 -4.53 -4.11 -7.59
CA LEU A 26 -4.32 -4.10 -9.04
C LEU A 26 -5.58 -3.75 -9.82
N GLY A 27 -6.73 -4.36 -9.49
CA GLY A 27 -8.02 -4.04 -10.10
C GLY A 27 -8.45 -2.58 -9.87
N LEU A 28 -8.00 -2.00 -8.75
CA LEU A 28 -8.22 -0.59 -8.42
C LEU A 28 -7.24 0.37 -9.14
N GLY A 29 -6.28 -0.15 -9.92
CA GLY A 29 -5.36 0.62 -10.74
C GLY A 29 -4.09 1.08 -10.02
N LEU A 30 -3.74 0.48 -8.87
CA LEU A 30 -2.47 0.79 -8.21
C LEU A 30 -1.28 0.24 -9.00
N PRO A 31 -0.15 0.96 -9.05
CA PRO A 31 1.05 0.46 -9.66
C PRO A 31 1.58 -0.77 -8.90
N LEU A 32 1.98 -1.81 -9.64
CA LEU A 32 2.44 -3.07 -9.07
C LEU A 32 3.71 -2.86 -8.23
N LEU A 33 4.67 -2.09 -8.74
CA LEU A 33 5.87 -1.67 -8.03
C LEU A 33 5.87 -0.15 -7.82
N PRO A 34 6.43 0.34 -6.70
CA PRO A 34 6.66 1.77 -6.51
C PRO A 34 7.63 2.30 -7.60
N LYS A 35 7.26 3.40 -8.27
CA LYS A 35 7.99 3.92 -9.45
C LYS A 35 9.28 4.67 -9.11
N LYS A 36 9.47 5.12 -7.87
CA LYS A 36 10.67 5.86 -7.44
C LYS A 36 11.11 5.42 -6.03
N PRO A 37 12.29 4.81 -5.87
CA PRO A 37 13.02 4.89 -4.61
C PRO A 37 13.76 6.25 -4.58
N ILE A 38 13.99 6.92 -3.46
CA ILE A 38 15.21 6.71 -2.64
C ILE A 38 15.01 7.24 -1.20
N ARG A 39 13.86 7.85 -0.83
CA ARG A 39 13.62 8.36 0.54
C ARG A 39 12.22 8.16 1.12
N PHE A 40 11.18 7.91 0.31
CA PHE A 40 9.81 7.77 0.80
C PHE A 40 9.26 6.37 0.52
N SER A 41 9.21 5.54 1.57
CA SER A 41 8.65 4.18 1.53
C SER A 41 7.11 4.14 1.52
N PHE A 42 6.46 5.30 1.55
CA PHE A 42 4.99 5.46 1.58
C PHE A 42 4.43 5.86 0.21
N ASP A 43 4.93 5.30 -0.89
CA ASP A 43 4.24 5.45 -2.17
C ASP A 43 3.23 4.32 -2.36
N LYS A 44 2.03 4.65 -2.88
CA LYS A 44 0.94 3.68 -3.02
C LYS A 44 1.31 2.61 -4.04
N SER A 45 1.53 1.38 -3.60
CA SER A 45 1.72 0.25 -4.50
C SER A 45 0.96 -0.99 -4.03
N ALA A 46 0.63 -1.84 -5.00
CA ALA A 46 -0.04 -3.11 -4.76
C ALA A 46 0.84 -4.08 -3.95
N ILE A 47 2.17 -4.07 -4.17
CA ILE A 47 3.10 -4.97 -3.46
C ILE A 47 3.51 -4.42 -2.08
N PHE A 48 3.57 -3.10 -1.95
CA PHE A 48 3.94 -2.40 -0.73
C PHE A 48 3.16 -1.07 -0.72
N PRO A 49 2.36 -0.72 0.31
CA PRO A 49 2.20 -1.34 1.63
C PRO A 49 0.94 -2.23 1.78
N THR A 50 0.17 -2.46 0.72
CA THR A 50 -1.15 -3.12 0.77
C THR A 50 -1.19 -4.47 1.49
N PRO A 51 -0.26 -5.42 1.25
CA PRO A 51 -0.30 -6.72 1.92
C PRO A 51 0.03 -6.61 3.41
N ILE A 52 0.87 -5.64 3.80
CA ILE A 52 1.26 -5.43 5.20
C ILE A 52 0.06 -5.00 6.04
N PHE A 53 -0.75 -4.06 5.54
CA PHE A 53 -1.98 -3.68 6.21
C PHE A 53 -2.98 -4.83 6.28
N ALA A 54 -3.12 -5.61 5.20
CA ALA A 54 -4.04 -6.73 5.15
C ALA A 54 -3.69 -7.80 6.21
N ILE A 55 -2.41 -8.16 6.30
CA ILE A 55 -1.88 -9.08 7.32
C ILE A 55 -2.06 -8.49 8.72
N GLY A 56 -1.77 -7.20 8.92
CA GLY A 56 -1.88 -6.54 10.21
C GLY A 56 -3.31 -6.56 10.76
N PHE A 57 -4.29 -6.16 9.95
CA PHE A 57 -5.70 -6.21 10.34
C PHE A 57 -6.19 -7.63 10.62
N LEU A 58 -5.78 -8.59 9.79
CA LEU A 58 -6.10 -10.00 10.00
C LEU A 58 -5.51 -10.50 11.33
N ALA A 59 -4.23 -10.24 11.59
CA ALA A 59 -3.54 -10.67 12.81
C ALA A 59 -4.20 -10.14 14.09
N ILE A 60 -4.69 -8.90 14.07
CA ILE A 60 -5.46 -8.34 15.19
C ILE A 60 -6.75 -9.15 15.42
N CYS A 61 -7.47 -9.49 14.36
CA CYS A 61 -8.69 -10.31 14.47
C CYS A 61 -8.42 -11.72 15.01
N PHE A 62 -7.30 -12.32 14.62
CA PHE A 62 -6.83 -13.58 15.19
C PHE A 62 -6.51 -13.45 16.69
N SER A 63 -5.79 -12.40 17.07
CA SER A 63 -5.38 -12.17 18.47
C SER A 63 -6.58 -12.00 19.39
N VAL A 64 -7.63 -11.30 18.94
CA VAL A 64 -8.88 -11.09 19.70
C VAL A 64 -9.77 -12.36 19.71
N ASN A 65 -9.35 -13.45 19.05
CA ASN A 65 -10.15 -14.68 18.93
C ASN A 65 -11.53 -14.44 18.29
N PHE A 66 -11.61 -13.56 17.30
CA PHE A 66 -12.84 -13.31 16.52
C PHE A 66 -13.28 -14.50 15.65
N TYR A 67 -12.53 -15.61 15.73
CA TYR A 67 -12.76 -16.90 15.07
C TYR A 67 -14.14 -17.50 15.32
N TRP A 68 -14.79 -17.17 16.43
CA TRP A 68 -16.08 -17.74 16.79
C TRP A 68 -17.25 -17.19 15.96
N ILE A 69 -17.09 -16.02 15.33
CA ILE A 69 -18.19 -15.28 14.68
C ILE A 69 -18.15 -15.38 13.14
N TYR A 70 -16.99 -15.61 12.52
CA TYR A 70 -16.88 -15.80 11.07
C TYR A 70 -15.86 -16.87 10.70
N ASN A 71 -16.15 -17.63 9.63
CA ASN A 71 -15.21 -18.57 9.03
C ASN A 71 -13.92 -17.81 8.65
N GLY A 72 -12.74 -18.29 9.09
CA GLY A 72 -11.46 -17.58 8.93
C GLY A 72 -11.14 -17.17 7.49
N MET A 73 -11.60 -17.96 6.52
CA MET A 73 -11.47 -17.67 5.09
C MET A 73 -12.31 -16.46 4.64
N LEU A 74 -13.53 -16.30 5.18
CA LEU A 74 -14.36 -15.14 4.88
C LEU A 74 -13.72 -13.87 5.46
N LEU A 75 -13.15 -13.98 6.66
CA LEU A 75 -12.46 -12.88 7.33
C LEU A 75 -11.19 -12.47 6.56
N ALA A 76 -10.43 -13.45 6.06
CA ALA A 76 -9.26 -13.24 5.19
C ALA A 76 -9.61 -12.45 3.92
N VAL A 77 -10.66 -12.87 3.21
CA VAL A 77 -11.11 -12.19 1.99
C VAL A 77 -11.60 -10.77 2.30
N PHE A 78 -12.40 -10.62 3.36
CA PHE A 78 -12.95 -9.33 3.77
C PHE A 78 -11.85 -8.30 4.09
N TRP A 79 -10.87 -8.67 4.91
CA TRP A 79 -9.75 -7.79 5.25
C TRP A 79 -8.79 -7.57 4.08
N GLY A 80 -8.64 -8.55 3.19
CA GLY A 80 -7.90 -8.37 1.94
C GLY A 80 -8.51 -7.29 1.05
N VAL A 81 -9.84 -7.33 0.86
CA VAL A 81 -10.58 -6.32 0.08
C VAL A 81 -10.49 -4.94 0.74
N ILE A 82 -10.74 -4.87 2.05
CA ILE A 82 -10.70 -3.60 2.80
C ILE A 82 -9.31 -2.98 2.74
N SER A 83 -8.25 -3.77 2.91
CA SER A 83 -6.88 -3.27 2.83
C SER A 83 -6.58 -2.65 1.46
N GLY A 84 -6.98 -3.31 0.37
CA GLY A 84 -6.82 -2.78 -0.99
C GLY A 84 -7.55 -1.45 -1.19
N LEU A 85 -8.77 -1.32 -0.66
CA LEU A 85 -9.52 -0.05 -0.68
C LEU A 85 -8.86 1.02 0.18
N PHE A 86 -8.42 0.66 1.38
CA PHE A 86 -7.75 1.56 2.32
C PHE A 86 -6.50 2.17 1.69
N VAL A 87 -5.66 1.36 1.04
CA VAL A 87 -4.44 1.87 0.39
C VAL A 87 -4.76 2.83 -0.76
N LYS A 88 -5.84 2.60 -1.51
CA LYS A 88 -6.21 3.55 -2.57
C LYS A 88 -6.70 4.88 -2.03
N TYR A 89 -7.67 4.84 -1.11
CA TYR A 89 -8.48 6.02 -0.78
C TYR A 89 -8.04 6.71 0.51
N ALA A 90 -7.70 5.96 1.55
CA ALA A 90 -7.41 6.51 2.88
C ALA A 90 -5.91 6.78 3.09
N PHE A 91 -5.04 6.11 2.33
CA PHE A 91 -3.60 6.17 2.58
C PHE A 91 -2.99 7.57 2.42
N ASP A 92 -3.38 8.34 1.39
CA ASP A 92 -2.88 9.72 1.24
C ASP A 92 -3.38 10.67 2.33
N TYR A 93 -4.52 10.35 2.95
CA TYR A 93 -5.08 11.14 4.03
C TYR A 93 -4.35 10.88 5.35
N VAL A 94 -4.01 9.62 5.62
CA VAL A 94 -3.28 9.21 6.84
C VAL A 94 -1.78 9.51 6.72
N PHE A 95 -1.22 9.30 5.54
CA PHE A 95 0.18 9.53 5.20
C PHE A 95 0.27 10.56 4.07
N PRO A 96 0.11 11.86 4.38
CA PRO A 96 0.25 12.89 3.38
C PRO A 96 1.64 12.81 2.76
N LYS A 97 1.68 12.87 1.43
CA LYS A 97 2.94 13.01 0.72
C LYS A 97 3.54 14.37 1.07
N PRO A 98 4.87 14.47 1.24
CA PRO A 98 5.50 15.78 1.34
C PRO A 98 5.20 16.55 0.06
N ASP A 99 4.95 17.86 0.18
CA ASP A 99 4.86 18.74 -0.97
C ASP A 99 6.22 18.71 -1.68
N ASP A 100 6.29 18.07 -2.85
CA ASP A 100 7.46 18.09 -3.71
C ASP A 100 7.59 19.47 -4.38
N GLU A 101 7.85 20.52 -3.58
CA GLU A 101 8.00 21.91 -4.06
C GLU A 101 9.28 22.13 -4.91
N ASN A 102 10.07 21.08 -5.15
CA ASN A 102 11.36 21.13 -5.85
C ASN A 102 11.45 20.27 -7.13
N GLY A 103 10.35 19.69 -7.61
CA GLY A 103 10.34 18.88 -8.84
C GLY A 103 10.28 19.67 -10.15
N ASP A 104 9.68 20.87 -10.13
CA ASP A 104 9.34 21.64 -11.34
C ASP A 104 10.32 22.81 -11.63
N ASN A 105 11.27 23.06 -10.72
CA ASN A 105 12.21 24.19 -10.84
C ASN A 105 13.51 23.84 -11.59
N LEU A 106 13.81 22.56 -11.80
CA LEU A 106 15.01 22.12 -12.54
C LEU A 106 14.91 22.32 -14.07
N ASN A 107 13.71 22.52 -14.62
CA ASN A 107 13.54 22.78 -16.06
C ASN A 107 13.49 24.29 -16.40
N LYS A 108 13.15 25.15 -15.42
CA LYS A 108 13.08 26.60 -15.67
C LYS A 108 14.44 27.28 -15.59
N ASP A 109 15.32 26.82 -14.70
CA ASP A 109 16.60 27.51 -14.47
C ASP A 109 17.57 27.33 -15.66
N SER A 110 17.57 26.14 -16.27
CA SER A 110 18.39 25.86 -17.46
C SER A 110 17.93 26.65 -18.70
N SER A 111 16.62 26.93 -18.81
CA SER A 111 16.06 27.74 -19.91
C SER A 111 16.28 29.24 -19.73
N SER A 112 16.36 29.74 -18.49
CA SER A 112 16.59 31.17 -18.20
C SER A 112 18.05 31.59 -18.27
N GLU A 113 19.00 30.68 -18.05
CA GLU A 113 20.42 30.97 -18.30
C GLU A 113 20.73 30.99 -19.80
N LEU A 114 20.15 30.08 -20.59
CA LEU A 114 20.41 30.00 -22.03
C LEU A 114 19.88 31.22 -22.81
N SER A 115 18.86 31.91 -22.31
CA SER A 115 18.34 33.13 -22.95
C SER A 115 19.21 34.35 -22.67
N LYS A 116 19.84 34.45 -21.49
CA LYS A 116 20.71 35.60 -21.13
C LYS A 116 22.05 35.57 -21.87
N THR A 117 22.58 34.38 -22.15
CA THR A 117 23.86 34.26 -22.88
C THR A 117 23.72 34.54 -24.38
N LYS A 118 22.49 34.50 -24.93
CA LYS A 118 22.21 34.76 -26.35
C LYS A 118 21.97 36.23 -26.70
N GLU A 119 21.65 37.06 -25.71
CA GLU A 119 21.52 38.52 -25.88
C GLU A 119 22.83 39.28 -25.62
N ALA A 120 23.87 38.60 -25.14
CA ALA A 120 25.17 39.19 -24.80
C ALA A 120 26.28 38.96 -25.83
N ASN A 121 25.97 38.46 -27.03
CA ASN A 121 26.94 38.19 -28.11
C ASN A 121 26.47 38.75 -29.46
#